data_AF-A0A2N2NGA6-F1
#
_entry.id   AF-A0A2N2NGA6-F1
#
_cell.length_a   1.000
_cell.length_b   1.000
_cell.length_c   1.000
_cell.angle_alpha   90.00
_cell.angle_beta   90.00
_cell.angle_gamma   90.00
#
_symmetry.space_group_name_H-M   'P 1'
#
loop_
_entity.id
_entity.type
_entity.pdbx_description
1 polymer ?
#
loop_
_entity_poly.entity_id
_entity_poly.type
_entity_poly.pdbx_seq_one_letter_code
_entity_poly.pdbx_strand_id
1 'polypeptide(L)'
;MDPIITRCGYRCDLCLAYKPNVLKNPENQKILSDGWYKYFGFRIPPEEIICDGCMAENPKLIDTSCPVRPCVIARRYHNCSECPDMICEKLKERLVVYEEMLEKMGGNIPMEDYQRFILPYENKRRLISS
;
A
#
# COMPACT_ATOMS: atom_id res chain seq x y z
N MET A 1 -0.06 10.79 15.85
CA MET A 1 -0.22 11.27 14.46
C MET A 1 -1.31 10.42 13.86
N ASP A 2 -2.27 11.04 13.18
CA ASP A 2 -3.40 10.29 12.62
C ASP A 2 -2.96 9.42 11.43
N PRO A 3 -3.64 8.28 11.19
CA PRO A 3 -3.42 7.44 10.03
C PRO A 3 -3.47 8.19 8.69
N ILE A 4 -2.51 7.96 7.79
CA ILE A 4 -2.58 8.48 6.41
C ILE A 4 -3.17 7.39 5.51
N ILE A 5 -4.50 7.38 5.40
CA ILE A 5 -5.24 6.42 4.58
C ILE A 5 -5.27 6.87 3.12
N THR A 6 -4.88 5.98 2.20
CA THR A 6 -4.95 6.23 0.76
C THR A 6 -6.31 5.89 0.17
N ARG A 7 -6.51 6.24 -1.11
CA ARG A 7 -7.75 5.93 -1.86
C ARG A 7 -8.12 4.45 -1.90
N CYS A 8 -7.13 3.56 -1.90
CA CYS A 8 -7.34 2.11 -1.82
C CYS A 8 -7.23 1.55 -0.40
N GLY A 9 -7.10 2.40 0.62
CA GLY A 9 -7.01 1.98 2.02
C GLY A 9 -5.61 1.57 2.49
N TYR A 10 -4.54 1.79 1.72
CA TYR A 10 -3.16 1.63 2.21
C TYR A 10 -2.80 2.70 3.25
N ARG A 11 -1.77 2.44 4.05
CA ARG A 11 -1.23 3.35 5.07
C ARG A 11 0.10 3.93 4.62
N CYS A 12 0.09 5.15 4.10
CA CYS A 12 1.34 5.82 3.69
C CYS A 12 2.27 6.09 4.88
N ASP A 13 1.72 6.40 6.05
CA ASP A 13 2.50 6.65 7.27
C ASP A 13 3.33 5.43 7.72
N LEU A 14 2.88 4.21 7.39
CA LEU A 14 3.61 2.97 7.69
C LEU A 14 4.51 2.50 6.53
N CYS A 15 4.27 3.00 5.32
CA CYS A 15 4.95 2.53 4.12
C CYS A 15 6.40 3.02 4.06
N LEU A 16 7.34 2.10 3.89
CA LEU A 16 8.77 2.41 3.81
C LEU A 16 9.13 3.24 2.56
N ALA A 17 8.31 3.20 1.49
CA ALA A 17 8.51 4.01 0.28
C ALA A 17 8.01 5.46 0.42
N TYR A 18 7.24 5.78 1.46
CA TYR A 18 6.68 7.11 1.62
C TYR A 18 7.82 8.11 1.84
N LYS A 19 7.83 9.21 1.07
CA LYS A 19 8.96 10.14 1.01
C LYS A 19 9.45 10.61 2.40
N PRO A 20 8.59 11.02 3.35
CA PRO A 20 9.04 11.34 4.71
C PRO A 20 9.76 10.19 5.41
N ASN A 21 9.32 8.94 5.20
CA ASN A 21 9.93 7.75 5.80
C ASN A 21 11.28 7.41 5.16
N VAL A 22 11.41 7.58 3.83
CA VAL A 22 12.69 7.42 3.09
C VAL A 22 13.69 8.50 3.50
N LEU A 23 13.26 9.76 3.57
CA LEU A 23 14.15 10.87 3.95
C LEU A 23 14.67 10.74 5.39
N LYS A 24 13.86 10.16 6.28
CA LYS A 24 14.25 9.88 7.65
C LYS A 24 15.21 8.69 7.75
N ASN A 25 14.99 7.64 6.96
CA ASN A 25 15.75 6.39 6.99
C ASN A 25 15.99 5.89 5.55
N PRO A 26 17.06 6.34 4.86
CA PRO A 26 17.30 5.99 3.45
C PRO A 26 17.43 4.49 3.16
N GLU A 27 17.87 3.70 4.15
CA GLU A 27 17.96 2.24 4.07
C GLU A 27 16.61 1.55 3.81
N ASN A 28 15.51 2.22 4.11
CA ASN A 28 14.14 1.76 3.83
C ASN A 28 13.96 1.35 2.38
N GLN A 29 14.65 2.02 1.45
CA GLN A 29 14.56 1.73 0.02
C GLN A 29 15.01 0.29 -0.28
N LYS A 30 16.20 -0.09 0.21
CA LYS A 30 16.73 -1.44 0.00
C LYS A 30 15.88 -2.49 0.73
N ILE A 31 15.55 -2.22 1.99
CA ILE A 31 14.72 -3.11 2.83
C ILE A 31 13.38 -3.39 2.16
N LEU A 32 12.73 -2.35 1.62
CA LEU A 32 11.44 -2.49 0.96
C LEU A 32 11.55 -3.19 -0.40
N SER A 33 12.60 -2.93 -1.19
CA SER A 33 12.85 -3.67 -2.44
C SER A 33 12.92 -5.18 -2.18
N ASP A 34 13.63 -5.58 -1.12
CA ASP A 34 13.76 -6.98 -0.70
C ASP A 34 12.45 -7.55 -0.17
N GLY A 35 11.72 -6.79 0.65
CA GLY A 35 10.41 -7.18 1.16
C GLY A 35 9.35 -7.35 0.08
N TRP A 36 9.28 -6.41 -0.88
CA TRP A 36 8.36 -6.51 -2.01
C TRP A 36 8.65 -7.72 -2.89
N TYR A 37 9.92 -8.01 -3.14
CA TYR A 37 10.30 -9.21 -3.87
C TYR A 37 9.89 -10.49 -3.13
N LYS A 38 10.15 -10.55 -1.82
CA LYS A 38 9.81 -11.71 -0.98
C LYS A 38 8.30 -12.00 -0.95
N TYR A 39 7.48 -10.98 -0.70
CA TYR A 39 6.05 -11.18 -0.41
C TYR A 39 5.15 -11.06 -1.65
N PHE A 40 5.49 -10.17 -2.58
CA PHE A 40 4.68 -9.86 -3.76
C PHE A 40 5.32 -10.31 -5.08
N GLY A 41 6.58 -10.74 -5.07
CA GLY A 41 7.25 -11.34 -6.23
C GLY A 41 7.74 -10.34 -7.28
N PHE A 42 7.65 -9.04 -7.02
CA PHE A 42 8.16 -8.01 -7.92
C PHE A 42 9.31 -7.23 -7.28
N ARG A 43 10.18 -6.65 -8.11
CA ARG A 43 11.33 -5.86 -7.65
C ARG A 43 11.33 -4.49 -8.31
N ILE A 44 11.58 -3.47 -7.49
CA ILE A 44 11.85 -2.11 -7.92
C ILE A 44 13.27 -1.76 -7.44
N PRO A 45 14.13 -1.17 -8.29
CA PRO A 45 15.45 -0.71 -7.85
C PRO A 45 15.33 0.21 -6.63
N PRO A 46 16.11 0.00 -5.55
CA PRO A 46 16.00 0.82 -4.34
C PRO A 46 15.99 2.33 -4.59
N GLU A 47 16.85 2.83 -5.47
CA GLU A 47 16.96 4.23 -5.87
C GLU A 47 15.68 4.82 -6.47
N GLU A 48 14.79 3.99 -7.00
CA GLU A 48 13.48 4.39 -7.53
C GLU A 48 12.37 4.36 -6.48
N ILE A 49 12.62 3.75 -5.31
CA ILE A 49 11.63 3.61 -4.22
C ILE A 49 11.54 4.91 -3.44
N ILE A 50 10.76 5.86 -3.97
CA ILE A 50 10.34 7.08 -3.28
C ILE A 50 9.00 7.54 -3.82
N CYS A 51 8.01 7.68 -2.93
CA CYS A 51 6.62 7.96 -3.27
C CYS A 51 6.07 9.09 -2.40
N ASP A 52 5.44 10.09 -3.03
CA ASP A 52 4.78 11.19 -2.33
C ASP A 52 3.42 10.78 -1.71
N GLY A 53 2.95 9.57 -2.00
CA GLY A 53 1.64 9.09 -1.59
C GLY A 53 0.52 9.71 -2.43
N CYS A 54 -0.54 8.94 -2.69
CA CYS A 54 -1.55 9.40 -3.64
C CYS A 54 -2.37 10.60 -3.16
N MET A 55 -2.42 10.88 -1.86
CA MET A 55 -3.22 11.98 -1.29
C MET A 55 -2.57 13.35 -1.47
N ALA A 56 -1.29 13.42 -1.84
CA ALA A 56 -0.60 14.66 -2.13
C ALA A 56 -1.07 15.29 -3.46
N GLU A 57 -0.87 16.59 -3.60
CA GLU A 57 -1.11 17.34 -4.83
C GLU A 57 0.05 17.12 -5.81
N ASN A 58 -0.25 16.79 -7.07
CA ASN A 58 0.73 16.47 -8.12
C ASN A 58 1.88 15.52 -7.68
N PRO A 59 1.57 14.32 -7.15
CA PRO A 59 2.56 13.47 -6.50
C PRO A 59 3.44 12.70 -7.49
N LYS A 60 4.70 12.48 -7.13
CA LYS A 60 5.53 11.39 -7.69
C LYS A 60 5.07 10.06 -7.08
N LEU A 61 4.61 9.14 -7.93
CA LEU A 61 4.03 7.87 -7.52
C LEU A 61 4.80 6.68 -8.10
N ILE A 62 4.93 5.62 -7.31
CA ILE A 62 5.48 4.34 -7.76
C ILE A 62 4.44 3.58 -8.59
N ASP A 63 3.21 3.42 -8.09
CA ASP A 63 2.12 2.77 -8.81
C ASP A 63 1.42 3.78 -9.74
N THR A 64 1.99 4.00 -10.92
CA THR A 64 1.47 4.93 -11.94
C THR A 64 0.23 4.39 -12.66
N SER A 65 0.07 3.06 -12.73
CA SER A 65 -1.05 2.38 -13.40
C SER A 65 -2.23 2.02 -12.47
N CYS A 66 -2.26 2.55 -11.25
CA CYS A 66 -3.33 2.28 -10.27
C CYS A 66 -4.75 2.52 -10.82
N PRO A 67 -5.61 1.50 -10.91
CA PRO A 67 -6.98 1.65 -11.43
C PRO A 67 -7.93 2.31 -10.42
N VAL A 68 -7.62 2.23 -9.12
CA VAL A 68 -8.45 2.79 -8.03
C VAL A 68 -8.38 4.30 -7.99
N ARG A 69 -7.18 4.87 -8.18
CA ARG A 69 -6.92 6.31 -8.05
C ARG A 69 -7.83 7.18 -8.93
N PRO A 70 -7.89 6.99 -10.27
CA PRO A 70 -8.78 7.80 -11.10
C PRO A 70 -10.26 7.56 -10.80
N CYS A 71 -10.64 6.33 -10.40
CA CYS A 71 -12.02 6.00 -10.06
C CYS A 71 -12.52 6.77 -8.83
N VAL A 72 -11.73 6.78 -7.75
CA VAL A 72 -12.06 7.49 -6.50
C VAL A 72 -12.10 9.01 -6.73
N ILE A 73 -11.16 9.56 -7.52
CA ILE A 73 -11.16 10.98 -7.89
C ILE A 73 -12.42 11.34 -8.68
N ALA A 74 -12.76 10.57 -9.72
CA ALA A 74 -13.93 10.83 -10.57
C ALA A 74 -15.25 10.77 -9.78
N ARG A 75 -15.36 9.86 -8.81
CA ARG A 75 -16.53 9.73 -7.93
C ARG A 75 -16.55 10.71 -6.76
N ARG A 76 -15.47 11.50 -6.58
CA ARG A 76 -15.29 12.44 -5.46
C ARG A 76 -15.36 11.76 -4.08
N TYR A 77 -14.88 10.53 -4.00
CA TYR A 77 -14.74 9.83 -2.73
C TYR A 77 -13.38 10.12 -2.08
N HIS A 78 -13.30 9.98 -0.76
CA HIS A 78 -12.01 9.97 -0.07
C HIS A 78 -11.26 8.67 -0.33
N ASN A 79 -11.95 7.54 -0.22
CA ASN A 79 -11.38 6.22 -0.49
C ASN A 79 -12.48 5.21 -0.87
N CYS A 80 -12.09 3.97 -1.16
CA CYS A 80 -13.03 2.92 -1.59
C CYS A 80 -14.12 2.54 -0.57
N SER A 81 -13.99 2.86 0.71
CA SER A 81 -15.01 2.56 1.73
C SER A 81 -16.33 3.29 1.49
N GLU A 82 -16.29 4.44 0.81
CA GLU A 82 -17.48 5.23 0.47
C GLU A 82 -18.22 4.69 -0.77
N CYS A 83 -17.67 3.68 -1.44
CA CYS A 83 -18.23 3.13 -2.66
C CYS A 83 -19.23 2.01 -2.34
N PRO A 84 -20.51 2.11 -2.77
CA PRO A 84 -21.48 1.03 -2.58
C PRO A 84 -21.07 -0.28 -3.27
N ASP A 85 -20.34 -0.19 -4.38
CA ASP A 85 -19.82 -1.32 -5.16
C ASP A 85 -18.49 -1.87 -4.60
N MET A 86 -18.16 -1.64 -3.31
CA MET A 86 -16.86 -1.98 -2.75
C MET A 86 -16.54 -3.48 -2.87
N ILE A 87 -15.25 -3.76 -3.08
CA ILE A 87 -14.68 -5.02 -3.58
C ILE A 87 -15.01 -5.28 -5.07
N CYS A 88 -15.11 -4.21 -5.87
CA CYS A 88 -15.14 -4.30 -7.33
C CYS A 88 -13.78 -4.70 -7.94
N GLU A 89 -13.78 -5.05 -9.22
CA GLU A 89 -12.59 -5.51 -9.97
C GLU A 89 -11.38 -4.56 -9.86
N LYS A 90 -11.61 -3.24 -9.92
CA LYS A 90 -10.53 -2.25 -9.79
C LYS A 90 -9.85 -2.33 -8.43
N LEU A 91 -10.61 -2.53 -7.36
CA LEU A 91 -10.06 -2.62 -6.01
C LEU A 91 -9.35 -3.97 -5.80
N LYS A 92 -9.91 -5.07 -6.33
CA LYS A 92 -9.32 -6.41 -6.24
C LYS A 92 -7.87 -6.45 -6.72
N GLU A 93 -7.53 -5.70 -7.76
CA GLU A 93 -6.14 -5.56 -8.25
C GLU A 93 -5.15 -4.95 -7.25
N ARG A 94 -5.63 -4.34 -6.17
CA ARG A 94 -4.82 -3.70 -5.11
C ARG A 94 -5.29 -4.14 -3.72
N LEU A 95 -6.01 -5.25 -3.61
CA LEU A 95 -6.34 -5.82 -2.31
C LEU A 95 -5.14 -6.60 -1.77
N VAL A 96 -4.86 -6.39 -0.49
CA VAL A 96 -3.98 -7.24 0.30
C VAL A 96 -4.76 -7.68 1.54
N VAL A 97 -4.79 -8.99 1.74
CA VAL A 97 -5.47 -9.66 2.85
C VAL A 97 -4.43 -10.45 3.60
N TYR A 98 -4.29 -10.22 4.91
CA TYR A 98 -3.21 -10.84 5.69
C TYR A 98 -3.31 -12.37 5.67
N GLU A 99 -4.51 -12.91 5.79
CA GLU A 99 -4.75 -14.36 5.78
C GLU A 99 -4.28 -15.02 4.48
N GLU A 100 -4.56 -14.38 3.32
CA GLU A 100 -4.12 -14.87 2.01
C GLU A 100 -2.59 -14.82 1.87
N MET A 101 -1.96 -13.76 2.40
CA MET A 101 -0.50 -13.63 2.43
C MET A 101 0.13 -14.69 3.35
N LEU A 102 -0.47 -14.95 4.51
CA LEU A 102 -0.01 -15.93 5.48
C LEU A 102 -0.05 -17.34 4.88
N GLU A 103 -1.13 -17.69 4.20
CA GLU A 103 -1.27 -18.97 3.49
C GLU A 103 -0.20 -19.11 2.39
N LYS A 104 -0.03 -18.08 1.55
CA LYS A 104 0.99 -18.06 0.49
C LYS A 104 2.41 -18.26 1.03
N MET A 105 2.68 -17.81 2.25
CA MET A 105 3.98 -17.91 2.91
C MET A 105 4.13 -19.18 3.77
N GLY A 106 3.23 -20.16 3.65
CA GLY A 106 3.31 -21.41 4.39
C GLY A 106 2.98 -21.29 5.87
N GLY A 107 2.14 -20.31 6.24
CA GLY A 107 1.66 -20.13 7.61
C GLY A 107 2.61 -19.38 8.54
N ASN A 108 3.71 -18.83 8.03
CA ASN A 108 4.68 -18.10 8.85
C ASN A 108 5.12 -16.78 8.22
N ILE A 109 4.82 -15.68 8.91
CA ILE A 109 5.30 -14.33 8.59
C ILE A 109 5.81 -13.72 9.88
N PRO A 110 7.13 -13.48 10.02
CA PRO A 110 7.67 -12.81 11.19
C PRO A 110 6.96 -11.48 11.46
N MET A 111 6.74 -11.15 12.74
CA MET A 111 6.02 -9.93 13.11
C MET A 111 6.66 -8.65 12.52
N GLU A 112 7.98 -8.59 12.48
CA GLU A 112 8.73 -7.48 11.87
C GLU A 112 8.42 -7.35 10.37
N ASP A 113 8.34 -8.47 9.66
CA ASP A 113 8.01 -8.49 8.24
C ASP A 113 6.54 -8.12 8.02
N TYR A 114 5.63 -8.59 8.85
CA TYR A 114 4.23 -8.17 8.81
C TYR A 114 4.12 -6.64 8.94
N GLN A 115 4.76 -6.06 9.94
CA GLN A 115 4.72 -4.62 10.20
C GLN A 115 5.28 -3.79 9.03
N ARG A 116 6.37 -4.24 8.41
CA ARG A 116 7.04 -3.48 7.33
C ARG A 116 6.45 -3.70 5.95
N PHE A 117 6.01 -4.92 5.65
CA PHE A 117 5.76 -5.35 4.28
C PHE A 117 4.32 -5.73 4.00
N ILE A 118 3.47 -5.91 5.02
CA ILE A 118 2.06 -6.30 4.81
C ILE A 118 1.09 -5.31 5.46
N LEU A 119 1.28 -4.96 6.72
CA LEU A 119 0.42 -4.01 7.45
C LEU A 119 0.18 -2.68 6.70
N PRO A 120 1.17 -2.08 6.01
CA PRO A 120 0.94 -0.88 5.21
C PRO A 120 -0.04 -1.08 4.05
N TYR A 121 -0.16 -2.30 3.54
CA TYR A 121 -0.95 -2.64 2.36
C TYR A 121 -2.23 -3.43 2.69
N GLU A 122 -2.31 -4.11 3.84
CA GLU A 122 -3.49 -4.85 4.29
C GLU A 122 -4.70 -3.91 4.41
N ASN A 123 -5.52 -3.83 3.37
CA ASN A 123 -6.51 -2.78 3.19
C ASN A 123 -7.94 -3.27 3.25
N LYS A 124 -8.20 -4.55 2.94
CA LYS A 124 -9.57 -5.09 2.96
C LYS A 124 -10.24 -4.88 4.31
N ARG A 125 -9.60 -5.33 5.39
CA ARG A 125 -10.10 -5.17 6.76
C ARG A 125 -10.29 -3.69 7.11
N ARG A 126 -9.34 -2.84 6.69
CA ARG A 126 -9.37 -1.40 6.98
C ARG A 126 -10.57 -0.73 6.32
N LEU A 127 -10.79 -0.99 5.03
CA LEU A 127 -11.89 -0.42 4.26
C LEU A 127 -13.27 -0.91 4.73
N ILE A 128 -13.39 -2.17 5.16
CA ILE A 128 -14.67 -2.72 5.68
C ILE A 128 -15.02 -2.14 7.05
N SER A 129 -14.01 -1.74 7.84
CA SER A 129 -14.20 -1.21 9.20
C SER A 129 -14.26 0.33 9.25
N SER A 130 -14.24 1.00 8.08
CA SER A 130 -14.18 2.45 7.94
C SER A 130 -15.55 3.11 7.83
#